data_AF-A0A7G8IV53-F1
#
_entry.id   AF-A0A7G8IV53-F1
#
_cell.length_a   1.000
_cell.length_b   1.000
_cell.length_c   1.000
_cell.angle_alpha   90.00
_cell.angle_beta   90.00
_cell.angle_gamma   90.00
#
_symmetry.space_group_name_H-M   'P 1'
#
loop_
_entity.id
_entity.type
_entity.pdbx_description
1 polymer ?
#
loop_
_entity_poly.entity_id
_entity_poly.type
_entity_poly.pdbx_seq_one_letter_code
_entity_poly.pdbx_strand_id
1 'polypeptide(L)'
;MSCERITPTEPRSTSPDPGISSGPSPYAETSTDPEVVNRYIRNDPFAARRAINLARGAATRRNGGLRIYRSGICMYESASNNPCLVHAGPEGFEFKIPGGAPGWEQSSGSPAVMTRILVAADGRSVLQIDQTLLSEPATSN
;
A
#
# COMPACT_ATOMS: atom_id res chain seq x y z
N MET A 1 9.22 21.47 -59.77
CA MET A 1 8.20 21.30 -58.72
C MET A 1 8.76 21.84 -57.41
N SER A 2 8.21 22.96 -56.92
CA SER A 2 8.49 23.49 -55.57
C SER A 2 7.71 22.71 -54.52
N CYS A 3 8.34 22.41 -53.38
CA CYS A 3 7.67 22.29 -52.09
C CYS A 3 8.58 22.91 -51.01
N GLU A 4 8.05 23.90 -50.30
CA GLU A 4 8.72 24.74 -49.30
C GLU A 4 8.90 24.05 -47.94
N ARG A 5 9.77 24.67 -47.11
CA ARG A 5 10.12 24.29 -45.74
C ARG A 5 8.95 24.47 -44.77
N ILE A 6 8.86 23.57 -43.79
CA ILE A 6 8.34 23.89 -42.45
C ILE A 6 9.24 23.20 -41.42
N THR A 7 9.91 23.98 -40.58
CA THR A 7 10.52 23.53 -39.32
C THR A 7 9.51 23.66 -38.20
N PRO A 8 9.25 22.59 -37.43
CA PRO A 8 8.76 22.71 -36.07
C PRO A 8 9.91 22.46 -35.08
N THR A 9 10.21 23.46 -34.28
CA THR A 9 11.04 23.38 -33.07
C THR A 9 10.45 22.33 -32.13
N GLU A 10 11.19 21.23 -31.91
CA GLU A 10 10.86 20.24 -30.88
C GLU A 10 11.29 20.78 -29.51
N PRO A 11 10.39 21.03 -28.55
CA PRO A 11 10.80 21.20 -27.18
C PRO A 11 11.21 19.84 -26.63
N ARG A 12 12.51 19.71 -26.36
CA ARG A 12 13.14 18.63 -25.59
C ARG A 12 12.33 18.37 -24.32
N SER A 13 11.49 17.33 -24.37
CA SER A 13 10.79 16.81 -23.20
C SER A 13 11.82 16.05 -22.36
N THR A 14 12.45 16.76 -21.43
CA THR A 14 13.32 16.17 -20.42
C THR A 14 12.45 15.32 -19.51
N SER A 15 12.51 13.99 -19.68
CA SER A 15 12.02 13.03 -18.68
C SER A 15 12.63 13.35 -17.31
N PRO A 16 11.83 13.41 -16.23
CA PRO A 16 12.39 13.35 -14.89
C PRO A 16 12.75 11.90 -14.56
N ASP A 17 14.02 11.66 -14.23
CA ASP A 17 14.47 10.42 -13.60
C ASP A 17 13.65 10.12 -12.34
N PRO A 18 13.31 8.84 -12.04
CA PRO A 18 12.70 8.47 -10.78
C PRO A 18 13.77 8.49 -9.68
N GLY A 19 14.06 9.68 -9.17
CA GLY A 19 14.83 9.83 -7.95
C GLY A 19 14.07 9.20 -6.78
N ILE A 20 14.66 8.18 -6.17
CA ILE A 20 14.17 7.60 -4.91
C ILE A 20 14.28 8.69 -3.84
N SER A 21 13.13 9.29 -3.52
CA SER A 21 13.01 10.37 -2.54
C SER A 21 13.39 9.85 -1.14
N SER A 22 14.42 10.47 -0.55
CA SER A 22 14.86 10.25 0.83
C SER A 22 14.23 11.26 1.81
N GLY A 23 13.18 11.98 1.40
CA GLY A 23 12.43 12.89 2.26
C GLY A 23 11.40 12.17 3.13
N PRO A 24 10.82 12.83 4.15
CA PRO A 24 9.62 12.32 4.80
C PRO A 24 8.57 12.01 3.73
N SER A 25 7.90 10.87 3.87
CA SER A 25 6.88 10.39 2.94
C SER A 25 6.01 11.55 2.46
N PRO A 26 5.84 11.77 1.13
CA PRO A 26 5.00 12.86 0.61
C PRO A 26 3.52 12.74 1.04
N TYR A 27 3.19 11.70 1.82
CA TYR A 27 1.88 11.33 2.34
C TYR A 27 1.75 11.61 3.86
N ALA A 28 2.45 12.62 4.40
CA ALA A 28 2.31 13.01 5.82
C ALA A 28 0.99 13.75 6.12
N GLU A 29 0.24 14.20 5.11
CA GLU A 29 -1.09 14.82 5.25
C GLU A 29 -2.24 13.80 5.13
N THR A 30 -1.98 12.56 5.50
CA THR A 30 -2.95 11.48 5.41
C THR A 30 -3.89 11.54 6.61
N SER A 31 -5.17 11.89 6.41
CA SER A 31 -6.14 11.95 7.52
C SER A 31 -6.41 10.55 8.05
N THR A 32 -5.95 10.28 9.28
CA THR A 32 -6.18 9.03 10.01
C THR A 32 -7.52 9.01 10.75
N ASP A 33 -8.38 10.01 10.53
CA ASP A 33 -9.69 10.10 11.17
C ASP A 33 -10.59 8.93 10.72
N PRO A 34 -11.00 8.03 11.63
CA PRO A 34 -11.86 6.90 11.30
C PRO A 34 -13.17 7.29 10.60
N GLU A 35 -13.71 8.48 10.84
CA GLU A 35 -14.94 8.93 10.17
C GLU A 35 -14.72 9.24 8.69
N VAL A 36 -13.59 9.88 8.36
CA VAL A 36 -13.20 10.22 6.99
C VAL A 36 -12.92 8.95 6.19
N VAL A 37 -12.13 8.04 6.78
CA VAL A 37 -11.81 6.74 6.16
C VAL A 37 -13.08 5.96 5.85
N ASN A 38 -13.98 5.81 6.83
CA ASN A 38 -15.23 5.09 6.63
C ASN A 38 -16.17 5.76 5.63
N ARG A 39 -16.19 7.10 5.57
CA ARG A 39 -16.97 7.83 4.56
C ARG A 39 -16.48 7.51 3.15
N TYR A 40 -15.18 7.49 2.92
CA TYR A 40 -14.61 7.19 1.61
C TYR A 40 -14.96 5.77 1.15
N ILE A 41 -14.86 4.80 2.06
CA ILE A 41 -15.24 3.41 1.80
C ILE A 41 -16.72 3.27 1.47
N ARG A 42 -17.60 4.00 2.16
CA ARG A 42 -19.05 3.98 1.85
C ARG A 42 -19.36 4.59 0.49
N ASN A 43 -18.58 5.59 0.05
CA ASN A 43 -18.76 6.24 -1.23
C ASN A 43 -18.29 5.37 -2.41
N ASP A 44 -17.20 4.61 -2.24
CA ASP A 44 -16.75 3.62 -3.23
C ASP A 44 -16.38 2.27 -2.59
N PRO A 45 -17.41 1.44 -2.27
CA PRO A 45 -17.18 0.14 -1.62
C PRO A 45 -16.47 -0.86 -2.52
N PHE A 46 -16.59 -0.71 -3.85
CA PHE A 46 -15.94 -1.61 -4.80
C PHE A 46 -14.45 -1.31 -4.90
N ALA A 47 -14.05 -0.03 -4.92
CA ALA A 47 -12.64 0.34 -4.85
C ALA A 47 -12.01 -0.14 -3.54
N ALA A 48 -12.68 0.05 -2.41
CA ALA A 48 -12.19 -0.43 -1.12
C ALA A 48 -12.01 -1.96 -1.10
N ARG A 49 -12.97 -2.71 -1.66
CA ARG A 49 -12.89 -4.19 -1.77
C ARG A 49 -11.76 -4.64 -2.70
N ARG A 50 -11.54 -3.94 -3.83
CA ARG A 50 -10.39 -4.21 -4.71
C ARG A 50 -9.09 -3.90 -4.00
N ALA A 51 -9.01 -2.76 -3.33
CA ALA A 51 -7.81 -2.28 -2.66
C ALA A 51 -7.32 -3.24 -1.57
N ILE A 52 -8.20 -3.70 -0.68
CA ILE A 52 -7.81 -4.65 0.37
C ILE A 52 -7.33 -5.99 -0.20
N ASN A 53 -7.97 -6.48 -1.28
CA ASN A 53 -7.56 -7.73 -1.93
C ASN A 53 -6.21 -7.56 -2.65
N LEU A 54 -6.01 -6.43 -3.32
CA LEU A 54 -4.75 -6.09 -3.99
C LEU A 54 -3.61 -5.94 -2.99
N ALA A 55 -3.84 -5.22 -1.88
CA ALA A 55 -2.88 -5.06 -0.79
C ALA A 55 -2.52 -6.40 -0.16
N ARG A 56 -3.50 -7.27 0.13
CA ARG A 56 -3.26 -8.62 0.67
C ARG A 56 -2.38 -9.45 -0.27
N GLY A 57 -2.68 -9.45 -1.56
CA GLY A 57 -1.87 -10.18 -2.56
C GLY A 57 -0.47 -9.60 -2.72
N ALA A 58 -0.34 -8.27 -2.70
CA ALA A 58 0.94 -7.59 -2.81
C ALA A 58 1.83 -7.85 -1.59
N ALA A 59 1.29 -7.77 -0.36
CA ALA A 59 2.00 -8.12 0.86
C ALA A 59 2.47 -9.58 0.83
N THR A 60 1.60 -10.49 0.39
CA THR A 60 1.95 -11.91 0.26
C THR A 60 3.12 -12.13 -0.68
N ARG A 61 3.10 -11.52 -1.87
CA ARG A 61 4.20 -11.63 -2.83
C ARG A 61 5.49 -10.99 -2.32
N ARG A 62 5.39 -9.81 -1.69
CA ARG A 62 6.55 -9.08 -1.17
C ARG A 62 7.27 -9.87 -0.08
N ASN A 63 6.52 -10.56 0.78
CA ASN A 63 7.04 -11.33 1.90
C ASN A 63 7.29 -12.81 1.55
N GLY A 64 7.51 -13.13 0.27
CA GLY A 64 7.97 -14.46 -0.20
C GLY A 64 6.90 -15.55 -0.32
N GLY A 65 5.62 -15.17 -0.32
CA GLY A 65 4.52 -16.04 -0.74
C GLY A 65 3.83 -16.82 0.39
N LEU A 66 2.74 -17.49 0.04
CA LEU A 66 1.83 -18.15 0.99
C LEU A 66 2.46 -19.28 1.80
N ARG A 67 3.60 -19.83 1.35
CA ARG A 67 4.32 -20.89 2.07
C ARG A 67 5.06 -20.38 3.32
N ILE A 68 5.45 -19.11 3.32
CA ILE A 68 6.28 -18.53 4.39
C ILE A 68 5.63 -17.32 5.06
N TYR A 69 4.61 -16.73 4.45
CA TYR A 69 3.95 -15.54 4.94
C TYR A 69 2.43 -15.66 4.93
N ARG A 70 1.82 -15.18 6.01
CA ARG A 70 0.39 -14.97 6.16
C ARG A 70 0.15 -13.57 6.73
N SER A 71 -0.67 -12.77 6.05
CA SER A 71 -1.16 -11.49 6.58
C SER A 71 -2.08 -11.71 7.76
N GLY A 72 -2.16 -10.76 8.67
CA GLY A 72 -3.07 -10.80 9.83
C GLY A 72 -4.54 -10.84 9.44
N ILE A 73 -5.37 -11.24 10.39
CA ILE A 73 -6.80 -11.52 10.21
C ILE A 73 -7.57 -10.30 9.71
N CYS A 74 -7.16 -9.10 10.15
CA CYS A 74 -7.71 -7.83 9.70
C CYS A 74 -7.76 -7.70 8.16
N MET A 75 -6.81 -8.29 7.44
CA MET A 75 -6.79 -8.20 5.99
C MET A 75 -7.84 -9.09 5.33
N TYR A 76 -8.47 -10.02 6.05
CA TYR A 76 -9.54 -10.89 5.54
C TYR A 76 -10.94 -10.34 5.83
N GLU A 77 -11.03 -9.30 6.66
CA GLU A 77 -12.27 -8.62 7.00
C GLU A 77 -12.72 -7.62 5.91
N SER A 78 -13.83 -6.93 6.17
CA SER A 78 -14.26 -5.77 5.38
C SER A 78 -13.24 -4.63 5.45
N ALA A 79 -13.21 -3.76 4.46
CA ALA A 79 -12.42 -2.52 4.54
C ALA A 79 -13.02 -1.53 5.56
N SER A 80 -14.34 -1.55 5.79
CA SER A 80 -14.98 -0.68 6.78
C SER A 80 -14.59 -1.10 8.20
N ASN A 81 -14.28 -0.11 9.04
CA ASN A 81 -13.79 -0.31 10.41
C ASN A 81 -12.61 -1.29 10.51
N ASN A 82 -11.75 -1.33 9.48
CA ASN A 82 -10.64 -2.26 9.42
C ASN A 82 -9.42 -1.70 10.17
N PRO A 83 -8.88 -2.39 11.18
CA PRO A 83 -7.73 -1.90 11.95
C PRO A 83 -6.43 -1.86 11.13
N CYS A 84 -6.38 -2.55 10.00
CA CYS A 84 -5.23 -2.55 9.09
C CYS A 84 -5.36 -1.51 7.97
N LEU A 85 -6.52 -0.86 7.82
CA LEU A 85 -6.68 0.29 6.94
C LEU A 85 -6.43 1.55 7.75
N VAL A 86 -5.27 2.16 7.55
CA VAL A 86 -4.89 3.38 8.29
C VAL A 86 -5.45 4.64 7.63
N HIS A 87 -5.76 4.57 6.34
CA HIS A 87 -6.30 5.69 5.59
C HIS A 87 -7.07 5.27 4.31
N ALA A 88 -8.08 6.07 3.94
CA ALA A 88 -8.75 6.02 2.64
C ALA A 88 -9.16 7.43 2.20
N GLY A 89 -8.83 7.80 0.97
CA GLY A 89 -9.07 9.13 0.41
C GLY A 89 -8.75 9.24 -1.08
N PRO A 90 -8.87 10.44 -1.68
CA PRO A 90 -8.47 10.71 -3.07
C PRO A 90 -7.03 10.26 -3.43
N GLU A 91 -6.13 10.27 -2.45
CA GLU A 91 -4.74 9.81 -2.51
C GLU A 91 -4.62 8.27 -2.59
N GLY A 92 -5.64 7.54 -2.13
CA GLY A 92 -5.67 6.08 -2.16
C GLY A 92 -6.07 5.44 -0.82
N PHE A 93 -5.79 4.14 -0.73
CA PHE A 93 -5.99 3.32 0.46
C PHE A 93 -4.64 2.90 1.01
N GLU A 94 -4.34 3.32 2.24
CA GLU A 94 -3.12 2.91 2.92
C GLU A 94 -3.40 1.82 3.94
N PHE A 95 -2.70 0.70 3.80
CA PHE A 95 -2.78 -0.44 4.69
C PHE A 95 -1.49 -0.61 5.50
N LYS A 96 -1.63 -0.88 6.79
CA LYS A 96 -0.55 -1.33 7.68
C LYS A 96 -0.83 -2.78 8.08
N ILE A 97 -0.11 -3.70 7.45
CA ILE A 97 -0.40 -5.12 7.45
C ILE A 97 0.59 -5.85 8.36
N PRO A 98 0.16 -6.33 9.55
CA PRO A 98 0.96 -7.28 10.30
C PRO A 98 0.99 -8.63 9.58
N GLY A 99 2.11 -9.35 9.65
CA GLY A 99 2.17 -10.71 9.18
C GLY A 99 3.38 -11.48 9.68
N GLY A 100 3.38 -12.78 9.41
CA GLY A 100 4.37 -13.72 9.90
C GLY A 100 4.21 -15.10 9.25
N ALA A 101 4.86 -16.11 9.81
CA ALA A 101 4.76 -17.49 9.34
C ALA A 101 3.30 -17.99 9.33
N PRO A 102 2.89 -18.89 8.42
CA PRO A 102 1.55 -19.46 8.46
C PRO A 102 1.23 -20.03 9.86
N GLY A 103 0.13 -19.58 10.47
CA GLY A 103 -0.24 -19.96 11.84
C GLY A 103 0.13 -18.94 12.94
N TRP A 104 0.93 -17.90 12.63
CA TRP A 104 1.49 -16.99 13.64
C TRP A 104 0.43 -16.39 14.58
N GLU A 105 -0.69 -15.94 14.02
CA GLU A 105 -1.75 -15.28 14.78
C GLU A 105 -2.58 -16.27 15.59
N GLN A 106 -2.77 -17.50 15.09
CA GLN A 106 -3.47 -18.57 15.81
C GLN A 106 -2.68 -19.08 17.01
N SER A 107 -1.36 -18.97 16.97
CA SER A 107 -0.45 -19.32 18.07
C SER A 107 -0.23 -18.18 19.06
N SER A 108 -1.00 -17.08 18.97
CA SER A 108 -0.79 -15.85 19.76
C SER A 108 0.61 -15.25 19.59
N GLY A 109 1.26 -15.51 18.46
CA GLY A 109 2.58 -14.98 18.14
C GLY A 109 2.52 -13.49 17.78
N SER A 110 3.68 -12.84 17.88
CA SER A 110 3.84 -11.48 17.34
C SER A 110 4.08 -11.52 15.83
N PRO A 111 3.66 -10.49 15.08
CA PRO A 111 4.01 -10.40 13.67
C PRO A 111 5.53 -10.28 13.51
N ALA A 112 6.10 -11.02 12.57
CA ALA A 112 7.53 -10.94 12.24
C ALA A 112 7.84 -9.80 11.26
N VAL A 113 6.82 -9.32 10.53
CA VAL A 113 6.97 -8.23 9.57
C VAL A 113 5.73 -7.35 9.56
N MET A 114 5.94 -6.04 9.45
CA MET A 114 4.91 -5.07 9.11
C MET A 114 5.10 -4.64 7.66
N THR A 115 4.03 -4.70 6.86
CA THR A 115 4.05 -4.19 5.48
C THR A 115 3.13 -2.99 5.37
N ARG A 116 3.65 -1.85 4.89
CA ARG A 116 2.87 -0.66 4.56
C ARG A 116 2.63 -0.65 3.06
N ILE A 117 1.37 -0.55 2.63
CA ILE A 117 1.00 -0.57 1.22
C ILE A 117 0.05 0.57 0.93
N LEU A 118 0.37 1.38 -0.09
CA LEU A 118 -0.54 2.36 -0.65
C LEU A 118 -1.10 1.80 -1.97
N VAL A 119 -2.43 1.77 -2.07
CA VAL A 119 -3.15 1.39 -3.27
C VAL A 119 -3.87 2.61 -3.83
N ALA A 120 -3.89 2.78 -5.14
CA ALA A 120 -4.59 3.88 -5.79
C ALA A 120 -6.08 3.92 -5.40
N ALA A 121 -6.67 5.12 -5.47
CA ALA A 121 -8.07 5.38 -5.12
C ALA A 121 -9.10 4.52 -5.87
N ASP A 122 -8.77 4.01 -7.06
CA ASP A 122 -9.65 3.10 -7.81
C ASP A 122 -9.50 1.62 -7.39
N GLY A 123 -8.56 1.32 -6.51
CA GLY A 123 -8.23 -0.01 -6.00
C GLY A 123 -7.48 -0.90 -7.00
N ARG A 124 -6.93 -0.38 -8.10
CA ARG A 124 -6.39 -1.20 -9.20
C ARG A 124 -4.87 -1.30 -9.25
N SER A 125 -4.13 -0.37 -8.66
CA SER A 125 -2.67 -0.35 -8.70
C SER A 125 -2.05 -0.13 -7.33
N VAL A 126 -0.95 -0.83 -7.06
CA VAL A 126 -0.11 -0.56 -5.90
C VAL A 126 0.79 0.62 -6.26
N LEU A 127 0.71 1.69 -5.47
CA LEU A 127 1.52 2.89 -5.64
C LEU A 127 2.83 2.78 -4.84
N GLN A 128 2.78 2.19 -3.64
CA GLN A 128 3.93 2.02 -2.77
C GLN A 128 3.83 0.74 -1.94
N ILE A 129 4.99 0.16 -1.62
CA ILE A 129 5.10 -1.01 -0.75
C ILE A 129 6.42 -0.99 0.03
N ASP A 130 6.32 -0.93 1.35
CA ASP A 130 7.46 -0.98 2.27
C ASP A 130 7.26 -2.10 3.29
N GLN A 131 8.37 -2.69 3.73
CA GLN A 131 8.37 -3.73 4.74
C GLN A 131 9.33 -3.38 5.88
N THR A 132 8.89 -3.59 7.11
CA THR A 132 9.70 -3.46 8.32
C THR A 132 9.74 -4.82 8.99
N LEU A 133 10.92 -5.43 9.07
CA LEU A 133 11.14 -6.64 9.84
C LEU A 133 11.06 -6.27 11.33
N LEU A 134 10.19 -6.95 12.06
CA LEU A 134 10.09 -6.82 13.50
C LEU A 134 11.00 -7.88 14.10
N SER A 135 12.18 -7.47 14.54
CA SER A 135 13.03 -8.33 15.37
C SER A 135 12.29 -8.62 16.68
N GLU A 136 12.26 -9.88 17.11
CA GLU A 136 11.85 -10.20 18.49
C GLU A 136 12.73 -9.38 19.45
N PRO A 137 12.19 -8.82 20.55
CA PRO A 137 13.04 -8.27 21.58
C PRO A 137 13.96 -9.40 22.05
N ALA A 138 15.27 -9.18 21.99
CA ALA A 138 16.23 -10.09 22.57
C ALA A 138 15.82 -10.34 24.03
N THR A 139 15.37 -11.56 24.33
CA THR A 139 15.15 -12.03 25.69
C THR A 139 16.51 -11.93 26.39
N SER A 140 16.68 -10.90 27.24
CA SER A 140 17.79 -10.87 28.18
C SER A 140 17.60 -12.04 29.13
N ASN A 141 18.61 -12.92 29.17
CA ASN A 141 18.78 -13.93 30.21
C ASN A 141 18.78 -13.30 31.61
#